data_AF-A0A1V3PQ67-F1
#
_entry.id   AF-A0A1V3PQ67-F1
#
_cell.length_a   1.000
_cell.length_b   1.000
_cell.length_c   1.000
_cell.angle_alpha   90.00
_cell.angle_beta   90.00
_cell.angle_gamma   90.00
#
_symmetry.space_group_name_H-M   'P 1'
#
loop_
_entity.id
_entity.type
_entity.pdbx_description
1 polymer ?
#
loop_
_entity_poly.entity_id
_entity_poly.type
_entity_poly.pdbx_seq_one_letter_code
_entity_poly.pdbx_strand_id
1 'polypeptide(L)'
;MKTTGIALSGWLALTGFAASAQTDLPAVNVTAPPFSSQHGGYLISGDFKVDPRMPSVVFPAQALVKGDILNIEPMSLQDNEYLVLQECASADCHEASIVRFWTADNIGGDDARYNRVRITHENKYFIWLKRLPEVSGQSCGQGWFKFSNDTTRCGSHFTSFQQLSPPLMLIPNGVLAAFHQAALQKAMQSGPVRVRQQAHEGATYVVTYEGGSVARIQRMHVTRGDRQDQR
;
A
#
# COMPACT_ATOMS: atom_id res chain seq x y z
N MET A 1 -38.18 86.53 55.57
CA MET A 1 -39.13 86.74 54.45
C MET A 1 -38.66 85.91 53.26
N LYS A 2 -39.57 85.12 52.66
CA LYS A 2 -39.48 84.33 51.39
C LYS A 2 -38.50 83.14 51.41
N THR A 3 -38.91 81.88 51.66
CA THR A 3 -39.70 80.87 50.89
C THR A 3 -38.98 80.26 49.68
N THR A 4 -39.26 78.97 49.44
CA THR A 4 -38.93 78.01 48.31
C THR A 4 -37.59 77.27 48.41
N GLY A 5 -37.46 75.93 48.37
CA GLY A 5 -38.39 74.81 48.11
C GLY A 5 -37.89 73.91 46.96
N ILE A 6 -38.00 72.57 47.11
CA ILE A 6 -37.94 71.49 46.09
C ILE A 6 -36.51 71.01 45.73
N ALA A 7 -36.00 69.80 45.98
CA ALA A 7 -36.43 68.38 45.90
C ALA A 7 -36.00 67.64 44.60
N LEU A 8 -35.24 66.54 44.83
CA LEU A 8 -35.20 65.24 44.12
C LEU A 8 -34.37 64.99 42.85
N SER A 9 -33.84 63.75 42.83
CA SER A 9 -33.45 62.88 41.69
C SER A 9 -31.96 62.94 41.28
N GLY A 10 -31.08 61.95 41.47
CA GLY A 10 -31.25 60.51 41.64
C GLY A 10 -31.03 59.78 40.30
N TRP A 11 -29.79 59.77 39.76
CA TRP A 11 -29.43 58.97 38.57
C TRP A 11 -28.47 57.85 38.97
N LEU A 12 -29.01 56.63 39.05
CA LEU A 12 -28.25 55.39 39.16
C LEU A 12 -27.51 55.12 37.85
N ALA A 13 -26.20 54.88 37.96
CA ALA A 13 -25.39 54.34 36.88
C ALA A 13 -25.79 52.88 36.61
N LEU A 14 -26.40 52.62 35.45
CA LEU A 14 -26.57 51.27 34.91
C LEU A 14 -25.31 50.94 34.10
N THR A 15 -24.30 50.36 34.76
CA THR A 15 -23.20 49.67 34.08
C THR A 15 -23.75 48.35 33.55
N GLY A 16 -24.10 48.34 32.26
CA GLY A 16 -24.49 47.13 31.55
C GLY A 16 -23.33 46.14 31.51
N PHE A 17 -23.43 45.06 32.28
CA PHE A 17 -22.61 43.88 32.08
C PHE A 17 -23.05 43.23 30.76
N ALA A 18 -22.31 43.49 29.68
CA ALA A 18 -22.40 42.68 28.49
C ALA A 18 -21.88 41.29 28.84
N ALA A 19 -22.80 40.35 29.10
CA ALA A 19 -22.48 38.94 29.20
C ALA A 19 -21.92 38.51 27.84
N SER A 20 -20.60 38.39 27.76
CA SER A 20 -19.90 37.71 26.67
C SER A 20 -20.43 36.28 26.64
N ALA A 21 -21.31 35.97 25.68
CA ALA A 21 -21.66 34.62 25.34
C ALA A 21 -20.40 33.93 24.77
N GLN A 22 -19.57 33.35 25.65
CA GLN A 22 -18.55 32.40 25.24
C GLN A 22 -19.28 31.22 24.61
N THR A 23 -19.23 31.16 23.28
CA THR A 23 -19.67 29.98 22.55
C THR A 23 -18.57 28.95 22.73
N ASP A 24 -18.72 28.06 23.70
CA ASP A 24 -17.86 26.88 23.83
C ASP A 24 -18.12 26.02 22.60
N LEU A 25 -17.23 26.15 21.61
CA LEU A 25 -17.18 25.23 20.47
C LEU A 25 -16.90 23.84 21.04
N PRO A 26 -17.66 22.81 20.63
CA PRO A 26 -17.43 21.46 21.12
C PRO A 26 -15.96 21.09 20.85
N ALA A 27 -15.26 20.66 21.91
CA ALA A 27 -13.91 20.16 21.79
C ALA A 27 -13.93 18.90 20.92
N VAL A 28 -13.75 19.07 19.61
CA VAL A 28 -13.59 17.96 18.67
C VAL A 28 -12.22 17.39 18.95
N ASN A 29 -12.19 16.31 19.71
CA ASN A 29 -10.96 15.55 19.93
C ASN A 29 -10.64 14.79 18.64
N VAL A 30 -9.89 15.43 17.74
CA VAL A 30 -9.40 14.81 16.50
C VAL A 30 -8.22 13.92 16.88
N THR A 31 -8.51 12.67 17.25
CA THR A 31 -7.46 11.68 17.39
C THR A 31 -6.92 11.39 16.00
N ALA A 32 -5.65 11.69 15.76
CA ALA A 32 -4.99 11.33 14.50
C ALA A 32 -5.10 9.81 14.30
N PRO A 33 -5.37 9.32 13.08
CA PRO A 33 -5.40 7.88 12.80
C PRO A 33 -4.11 7.22 13.28
N PRO A 34 -4.16 5.97 13.76
CA PRO A 34 -2.97 5.28 14.24
C PRO A 34 -1.92 5.18 13.13
N PHE A 35 -0.65 5.21 13.54
CA PHE A 35 0.50 5.06 12.62
C PHE A 35 0.43 6.03 11.44
N SER A 36 0.08 7.29 11.70
CA SER A 36 -0.07 8.29 10.65
C SER A 36 0.76 9.55 10.89
N SER A 37 1.11 10.21 9.79
CA SER A 37 1.73 11.53 9.77
C SER A 37 1.14 12.34 8.61
N GLN A 38 1.20 13.67 8.71
CA GLN A 38 0.80 14.55 7.62
C GLN A 38 2.03 15.17 6.97
N HIS A 39 2.10 15.11 5.65
CA HIS A 39 3.19 15.72 4.89
C HIS A 39 2.72 16.09 3.47
N GLY A 40 3.00 17.33 3.05
CA GLY A 40 2.75 17.79 1.67
C GLY A 40 1.31 17.63 1.17
N GLY A 41 0.30 17.84 2.02
CA GLY A 41 -1.12 17.66 1.67
C GLY A 41 -1.62 16.22 1.72
N TYR A 42 -0.77 15.26 2.12
CA TYR A 42 -1.13 13.86 2.28
C TYR A 42 -1.15 13.45 3.75
N LEU A 43 -2.13 12.63 4.11
CA LEU A 43 -2.10 11.78 5.28
C LEU A 43 -1.37 10.49 4.88
N ILE A 44 -0.17 10.32 5.41
CA ILE A 44 0.64 9.12 5.27
C ILE A 44 0.28 8.18 6.41
N SER A 45 0.02 6.91 6.10
CA SER A 45 -0.36 5.90 7.09
C SER A 45 0.37 4.59 6.85
N GLY A 46 0.92 4.04 7.92
CA GLY A 46 1.47 2.68 8.00
C GLY A 46 0.46 1.71 8.61
N ASP A 47 -0.84 2.02 8.58
CA ASP A 47 -1.90 1.20 9.18
C ASP A 47 -2.24 0.00 8.28
N PHE A 48 -1.35 -0.98 8.29
CA PHE A 48 -1.48 -2.28 7.63
C PHE A 48 -1.44 -3.40 8.67
N LYS A 49 -1.87 -4.59 8.26
CA LYS A 49 -1.88 -5.77 9.13
C LYS A 49 -1.73 -7.04 8.31
N VAL A 50 -1.25 -8.09 8.98
CA VAL A 50 -1.29 -9.46 8.49
C VAL A 50 -2.59 -10.13 8.94
N ASP A 51 -3.21 -10.92 8.07
CA ASP A 51 -4.39 -11.72 8.43
C ASP A 51 -3.94 -12.94 9.25
N PRO A 52 -4.40 -13.13 10.50
CA PRO A 52 -4.05 -14.32 11.29
C PRO A 52 -4.48 -15.64 10.63
N ARG A 53 -5.52 -15.63 9.78
CA ARG A 53 -6.01 -16.79 9.04
C ARG A 53 -5.21 -17.03 7.75
N MET A 54 -4.57 -15.99 7.22
CA MET A 54 -3.72 -16.02 6.04
C MET A 54 -2.39 -15.32 6.33
N PRO A 55 -1.48 -15.97 7.09
CA PRO A 55 -0.29 -15.33 7.66
C PRO A 55 0.78 -14.92 6.62
N SER A 56 0.48 -15.06 5.34
CA SER A 56 1.34 -14.64 4.23
C SER A 56 0.85 -13.36 3.53
N VAL A 57 -0.29 -12.81 3.96
CA VAL A 57 -0.97 -11.70 3.29
C VAL A 57 -0.96 -10.45 4.17
N VAL A 58 -0.44 -9.37 3.61
CA VAL A 58 -0.51 -8.01 4.18
C VAL A 58 -1.60 -7.23 3.47
N PHE A 59 -2.42 -6.52 4.25
CA PHE A 59 -3.51 -5.70 3.72
C PHE A 59 -3.66 -4.40 4.51
N PRO A 60 -4.16 -3.33 3.88
CA PRO A 60 -4.41 -2.08 4.59
C PRO A 60 -5.54 -2.25 5.59
N ALA A 61 -5.41 -1.66 6.77
CA ALA A 61 -6.42 -1.77 7.82
C ALA A 61 -7.71 -1.02 7.49
N GLN A 62 -7.61 -0.03 6.61
CA GLN A 62 -8.70 0.76 6.07
C GLN A 62 -8.84 0.48 4.57
N ALA A 63 -10.08 0.51 4.07
CA ALA A 63 -10.33 0.34 2.65
C ALA A 63 -9.59 1.42 1.83
N LEU A 64 -8.94 1.00 0.75
CA LEU A 64 -8.31 1.92 -0.19
C LEU A 64 -9.38 2.58 -1.04
N VAL A 65 -9.25 3.88 -1.22
CA VAL A 65 -10.16 4.68 -2.03
C VAL A 65 -9.46 5.18 -3.28
N LYS A 66 -10.26 5.51 -4.30
CA LYS A 66 -9.73 6.09 -5.54
C LYS A 66 -8.88 7.33 -5.23
N GLY A 67 -7.68 7.35 -5.78
CA GLY A 67 -6.71 8.43 -5.60
C GLY A 67 -5.71 8.19 -4.47
N ASP A 68 -5.92 7.18 -3.62
CA ASP A 68 -4.87 6.72 -2.70
C ASP A 68 -3.63 6.30 -3.48
N ILE A 69 -2.47 6.45 -2.84
CA ILE A 69 -1.20 5.97 -3.38
C ILE A 69 -0.59 5.00 -2.37
N LEU A 70 -0.35 3.77 -2.81
CA LEU A 70 0.47 2.82 -2.07
C LEU A 70 1.93 3.03 -2.44
N ASN A 71 2.80 3.23 -1.46
CA ASN A 71 4.24 3.18 -1.63
C ASN A 71 4.73 1.86 -1.03
N ILE A 72 5.25 0.97 -1.88
CA ILE A 72 5.73 -0.36 -1.48
C ILE A 72 7.19 -0.46 -1.90
N GLU A 73 8.07 -0.45 -0.92
CA GLU A 73 9.52 -0.44 -1.09
C GLU A 73 10.11 -1.74 -0.55
N PRO A 74 10.44 -2.72 -1.41
CA PRO A 74 11.24 -3.85 -1.01
C PRO A 74 12.64 -3.36 -0.62
N MET A 75 13.04 -3.56 0.63
CA MET A 75 14.36 -3.18 1.14
C MET A 75 15.40 -4.27 0.86
N SER A 76 14.95 -5.52 0.87
CA SER A 76 15.76 -6.69 0.57
C SER A 76 14.82 -7.80 0.09
N LEU A 77 15.11 -8.36 -1.09
CA LEU A 77 14.45 -9.54 -1.63
C LEU A 77 15.55 -10.54 -2.01
N GLN A 78 15.30 -11.84 -1.79
CA GLN A 78 16.16 -12.89 -2.35
C GLN A 78 15.97 -12.95 -3.88
N ASP A 79 16.99 -13.42 -4.60
CA ASP A 79 17.02 -13.46 -6.08
C ASP A 79 15.82 -14.19 -6.71
N ASN A 80 15.32 -15.22 -6.04
CA ASN A 80 14.19 -16.02 -6.52
C ASN A 80 12.85 -15.66 -5.88
N GLU A 81 12.78 -14.50 -5.21
CA GLU A 81 11.58 -14.00 -4.56
C GLU A 81 10.94 -12.83 -5.30
N TYR A 82 9.62 -12.82 -5.24
CA TYR A 82 8.75 -11.90 -5.94
C TYR A 82 7.76 -11.34 -4.93
N LEU A 83 7.86 -10.05 -4.61
CA LEU A 83 6.82 -9.34 -3.87
C LEU A 83 5.74 -8.95 -4.87
N VAL A 84 4.47 -9.15 -4.51
CA VAL A 84 3.35 -8.95 -5.43
C VAL A 84 2.28 -8.11 -4.76
N LEU A 85 1.79 -7.10 -5.48
CA LEU A 85 0.54 -6.41 -5.20
C LEU A 85 -0.52 -6.94 -6.16
N GLN A 86 -1.54 -7.58 -5.61
CA GLN A 86 -2.70 -8.05 -6.35
C GLN A 86 -3.96 -7.33 -5.89
N GLU A 87 -4.91 -7.21 -6.81
CA GLU A 87 -6.27 -6.75 -6.53
C GLU A 87 -7.27 -7.86 -6.86
N CYS A 88 -8.36 -7.94 -6.10
CA CYS A 88 -9.50 -8.75 -6.49
C CYS A 88 -10.12 -8.15 -7.76
N ALA A 89 -10.20 -8.94 -8.84
CA ALA A 89 -10.83 -8.54 -10.09
C ALA A 89 -12.35 -8.82 -10.07
N SER A 90 -12.79 -9.80 -9.27
CA SER A 90 -14.20 -10.13 -9.04
C SER A 90 -14.66 -9.75 -7.63
N ALA A 91 -15.98 -9.56 -7.44
CA ALA A 91 -16.55 -9.15 -6.15
C ALA A 91 -16.37 -10.21 -5.04
N ASP A 92 -16.37 -11.49 -5.42
CA ASP A 92 -16.08 -12.65 -4.56
C ASP A 92 -14.59 -12.98 -4.47
N CYS A 93 -13.74 -12.27 -5.21
CA CYS A 93 -12.29 -12.48 -5.28
C CYS A 93 -11.90 -13.90 -5.72
N HIS A 94 -12.66 -14.55 -6.60
CA HIS A 94 -12.21 -15.79 -7.26
C HIS A 94 -11.17 -15.53 -8.35
N GLU A 95 -11.14 -14.32 -8.91
CA GLU A 95 -10.11 -13.85 -9.82
C GLU A 95 -9.37 -12.65 -9.22
N ALA A 96 -8.06 -12.60 -9.44
CA ALA A 96 -7.19 -11.52 -9.03
C ALA A 96 -6.35 -11.03 -10.22
N SER A 97 -6.10 -9.72 -10.24
CA SER A 97 -5.24 -9.06 -11.22
C SER A 97 -3.93 -8.65 -10.58
N ILE A 98 -2.81 -8.86 -11.27
CA ILE A 98 -1.48 -8.43 -10.83
C ILE A 98 -1.33 -6.94 -11.11
N VAL A 99 -1.30 -6.12 -10.07
CA VAL A 99 -1.13 -4.66 -10.23
C VAL A 99 0.36 -4.31 -10.37
N ARG A 100 1.20 -4.97 -9.57
CA ARG A 100 2.64 -4.73 -9.51
C ARG A 100 3.34 -5.96 -8.96
N PHE A 101 4.57 -6.19 -9.39
CA PHE A 101 5.49 -7.08 -8.71
C PHE A 101 6.89 -6.47 -8.66
N TRP A 102 7.66 -6.91 -7.67
CA TRP A 102 9.05 -6.54 -7.46
C TRP A 102 9.90 -7.80 -7.32
N THR A 103 11.07 -7.79 -7.93
CA THR A 103 12.15 -8.76 -7.73
C THR A 103 13.33 -8.04 -7.09
N ALA A 104 14.42 -8.76 -6.79
CA ALA A 104 15.64 -8.16 -6.27
C ALA A 104 16.15 -6.99 -7.16
N ASP A 105 16.06 -7.13 -8.48
CA ASP A 105 16.66 -6.20 -9.44
C ASP A 105 15.66 -5.50 -10.37
N ASN A 106 14.37 -5.83 -10.30
CA ASN A 106 13.40 -5.38 -11.29
C ASN A 106 12.01 -5.12 -10.70
N ILE A 107 11.23 -4.34 -11.43
CA ILE A 107 9.82 -4.04 -11.15
C ILE A 107 9.03 -4.31 -12.42
N GLY A 108 7.87 -4.93 -12.31
CA GLY A 108 6.97 -5.13 -13.44
C GLY A 108 5.49 -5.05 -13.05
N GLY A 109 4.62 -5.16 -14.07
CA GLY A 109 3.20 -4.84 -13.97
C GLY A 109 2.88 -3.48 -14.60
N ASP A 110 1.68 -2.96 -14.36
CA ASP A 110 1.23 -1.68 -14.91
C ASP A 110 2.16 -0.55 -14.43
N ASP A 111 2.54 0.43 -15.25
CA ASP A 111 3.38 1.58 -14.86
C ASP A 111 4.58 1.28 -13.92
N ALA A 112 5.46 0.36 -14.32
CA ALA A 112 6.58 -0.19 -13.53
C ALA A 112 7.78 0.78 -13.28
N ARG A 113 7.56 2.10 -13.29
CA ARG A 113 8.64 3.10 -13.15
C ARG A 113 9.02 3.41 -11.71
N TYR A 114 8.09 3.23 -10.78
CA TYR A 114 8.25 3.61 -9.37
C TYR A 114 7.58 2.60 -8.44
N ASN A 115 8.02 2.61 -7.18
CA ASN A 115 7.44 1.86 -6.05
C ASN A 115 6.04 2.35 -5.62
N ARG A 116 5.51 3.36 -6.33
CA ARG A 116 4.23 3.99 -6.04
C ARG A 116 3.16 3.50 -6.99
N VAL A 117 2.07 3.02 -6.42
CA VAL A 117 0.90 2.53 -7.14
C VAL A 117 -0.28 3.41 -6.79
N ARG A 118 -0.86 4.07 -7.78
CA ARG A 118 -2.07 4.88 -7.60
C ARG A 118 -3.30 3.99 -7.72
N ILE A 119 -4.16 4.03 -6.72
CA ILE A 119 -5.43 3.31 -6.70
C ILE A 119 -6.43 4.01 -7.61
N THR A 120 -6.93 3.30 -8.61
CA THR A 120 -7.80 3.83 -9.68
C THR A 120 -9.28 3.63 -9.37
N HIS A 121 -9.62 2.59 -8.62
CA HIS A 121 -10.97 2.25 -8.17
C HIS A 121 -10.95 1.54 -6.81
N GLU A 122 -12.11 1.45 -6.16
CA GLU A 122 -12.27 0.83 -4.85
C GLU A 122 -12.37 -0.69 -4.99
N ASN A 123 -11.29 -1.39 -4.67
CA ASN A 123 -11.21 -2.86 -4.64
C ASN A 123 -10.44 -3.33 -3.40
N LYS A 124 -10.45 -4.65 -3.17
CA LYS A 124 -9.59 -5.28 -2.15
C LYS A 124 -8.21 -5.53 -2.74
N TYR A 125 -7.18 -5.07 -2.03
CA TYR A 125 -5.79 -5.22 -2.42
C TYR A 125 -5.05 -6.05 -1.37
N PHE A 126 -4.12 -6.89 -1.83
CA PHE A 126 -3.30 -7.74 -0.98
C PHE A 126 -1.87 -7.75 -1.46
N ILE A 127 -0.96 -7.68 -0.49
CA ILE A 127 0.49 -7.68 -0.68
C ILE A 127 1.02 -8.98 -0.12
N TRP A 128 1.77 -9.72 -0.91
CA TRP A 128 2.27 -11.04 -0.52
C TRP A 128 3.55 -11.37 -1.28
N LEU A 129 4.31 -12.34 -0.78
CA LEU A 129 5.59 -12.73 -1.36
C LEU A 129 5.56 -14.17 -1.86
N LYS A 130 6.11 -14.42 -3.05
CA LYS A 130 6.24 -15.75 -3.65
C LYS A 130 7.70 -16.08 -3.88
N ARG A 131 8.09 -17.32 -3.58
CA ARG A 131 9.34 -17.89 -4.07
C ARG A 131 9.08 -18.69 -5.34
N LEU A 132 9.78 -18.35 -6.41
CA LEU A 132 9.82 -19.12 -7.64
C LEU A 132 11.15 -19.91 -7.72
N PRO A 133 11.28 -20.89 -8.63
CA PRO A 133 12.54 -21.59 -8.82
C PRO A 133 13.65 -20.60 -9.18
N GLU A 134 14.83 -20.82 -8.63
CA GLU A 134 16.04 -20.15 -9.10
C GLU A 134 16.34 -20.66 -10.51
N VAL A 135 16.57 -19.72 -11.43
CA VAL A 135 16.84 -20.02 -12.84
C VAL A 135 18.17 -19.36 -13.21
N SER A 136 19.07 -20.15 -13.77
CA SER A 136 20.33 -19.59 -14.28
C SER A 136 20.07 -18.95 -15.64
N GLY A 137 20.75 -17.84 -15.93
CA GLY A 137 20.68 -17.14 -17.24
C GLY A 137 21.30 -17.93 -18.40
N GLN A 138 21.34 -19.27 -18.32
CA GLN A 138 21.71 -20.11 -19.44
C GLN A 138 20.69 -19.90 -20.56
N SER A 139 21.18 -19.80 -21.80
CA SER A 139 20.31 -19.68 -22.97
C SER A 139 19.31 -20.83 -23.00
N CYS A 140 18.01 -20.52 -23.03
CA CYS A 140 16.99 -21.54 -23.20
C CYS A 140 17.26 -22.27 -24.52
N GLY A 141 17.64 -23.54 -24.43
CA GLY A 141 17.97 -24.37 -25.60
C GLY A 141 19.42 -24.80 -25.76
N GLN A 142 20.34 -24.44 -24.84
CA GLN A 142 21.66 -25.10 -24.80
C GLN A 142 21.55 -26.46 -24.09
N GLY A 143 21.38 -27.52 -24.88
CA GLY A 143 21.84 -28.83 -24.46
C GLY A 143 23.35 -28.90 -24.61
N TRP A 144 24.03 -29.65 -23.74
CA TRP A 144 25.48 -29.91 -23.78
C TRP A 144 26.01 -30.44 -25.13
N PHE A 145 25.12 -30.87 -26.03
CA PHE A 145 25.43 -31.33 -27.39
C PHE A 145 24.91 -30.44 -28.54
N LYS A 146 24.28 -29.29 -28.26
CA LYS A 146 23.71 -28.44 -29.32
C LYS A 146 24.45 -27.10 -29.39
N PHE A 147 25.50 -27.07 -30.21
CA PHE A 147 26.08 -25.85 -30.76
C PHE A 147 25.16 -25.28 -31.85
N SER A 148 23.97 -24.85 -31.44
CA SER A 148 23.01 -24.16 -32.31
C SER A 148 23.26 -22.65 -32.20
N ASN A 149 23.41 -21.97 -33.34
CA ASN A 149 23.45 -20.50 -33.39
C ASN A 149 22.07 -19.87 -33.10
N ASP A 150 21.02 -20.69 -33.00
CA ASP A 150 19.65 -20.29 -32.65
C ASP A 150 19.39 -20.47 -31.15
N THR A 151 20.19 -19.80 -30.33
CA THR A 151 20.05 -19.82 -28.87
C THR A 151 19.30 -18.58 -28.41
N THR A 152 18.09 -18.78 -27.88
CA THR A 152 17.36 -17.69 -27.23
C THR A 152 18.07 -17.38 -25.91
N ARG A 153 18.67 -16.20 -25.81
CA ARG A 153 19.20 -15.71 -24.52
C ARG A 153 18.03 -15.57 -23.56
N CYS A 154 18.15 -16.22 -22.41
CA CYS A 154 17.15 -16.15 -21.36
C CYS A 154 17.70 -15.39 -20.15
N GLY A 155 16.83 -14.63 -19.49
CA GLY A 155 17.18 -13.92 -18.25
C GLY A 155 17.30 -14.87 -17.06
N SER A 156 17.86 -14.36 -15.95
CA SER A 156 17.96 -15.06 -14.66
C SER A 156 16.70 -14.93 -13.78
N HIS A 157 15.67 -14.21 -14.24
CA HIS A 157 14.41 -14.03 -13.53
C HIS A 157 13.22 -14.14 -14.49
N PHE A 158 12.08 -14.51 -13.94
CA PHE A 158 10.81 -14.44 -14.65
C PHE A 158 10.37 -12.97 -14.72
N THR A 159 10.23 -12.44 -15.93
CA THR A 159 9.88 -11.02 -16.14
C THR A 159 8.46 -10.84 -16.69
N SER A 160 7.77 -11.93 -17.00
CA SER A 160 6.44 -11.91 -17.61
C SER A 160 5.53 -12.91 -16.89
N PHE A 161 4.31 -12.47 -16.62
CA PHE A 161 3.32 -13.19 -15.82
C PHE A 161 1.94 -13.09 -16.45
N GLN A 162 1.06 -14.03 -16.12
CA GLN A 162 -0.35 -13.92 -16.46
C GLN A 162 -0.98 -12.79 -15.64
N GLN A 163 -1.59 -11.82 -16.32
CA GLN A 163 -2.17 -10.63 -15.68
C GLN A 163 -3.33 -10.99 -14.74
N LEU A 164 -4.17 -11.94 -15.16
CA LEU A 164 -5.28 -12.47 -14.38
C LEU A 164 -4.93 -13.89 -13.93
N SER A 165 -5.11 -14.16 -12.64
CA SER A 165 -4.87 -15.47 -12.04
C SER A 165 -5.78 -15.67 -10.83
N PRO A 166 -5.90 -16.91 -10.30
CA PRO A 166 -6.48 -17.08 -8.97
C PRO A 166 -5.72 -16.25 -7.92
N PRO A 167 -6.36 -15.89 -6.79
CA PRO A 167 -5.73 -15.12 -5.74
C PRO A 167 -4.50 -15.82 -5.17
N LEU A 168 -3.50 -15.04 -4.78
CA LEU A 168 -2.29 -15.54 -4.13
C LEU A 168 -1.48 -16.51 -5.01
N MET A 169 -1.66 -16.42 -6.32
CA MET A 169 -0.87 -17.13 -7.31
C MET A 169 -0.18 -16.15 -8.25
N LEU A 170 1.05 -16.48 -8.64
CA LEU A 170 1.87 -15.72 -9.56
C LEU A 170 2.35 -16.70 -10.62
N ILE A 171 1.81 -16.61 -11.83
CA ILE A 171 2.01 -17.61 -12.90
C ILE A 171 2.94 -17.01 -13.95
N PRO A 172 4.21 -17.44 -14.01
CA PRO A 172 5.13 -16.98 -15.06
C PRO A 172 4.69 -17.46 -16.45
N ASN A 173 4.94 -16.65 -17.46
CA ASN A 173 4.75 -17.01 -18.87
C ASN A 173 5.98 -16.62 -19.71
N GLY A 174 5.93 -16.93 -21.01
CA GLY A 174 7.04 -16.68 -21.94
C GLY A 174 8.06 -17.82 -22.03
N VAL A 175 9.16 -17.57 -22.73
CA VAL A 175 10.15 -18.60 -23.13
C VAL A 175 10.84 -19.24 -21.91
N LEU A 176 11.25 -18.42 -20.94
CA LEU A 176 11.90 -18.92 -19.72
C LEU A 176 10.96 -19.81 -18.90
N ALA A 177 9.68 -19.43 -18.80
CA ALA A 177 8.67 -20.24 -18.13
C ALA A 177 8.42 -21.57 -18.85
N ALA A 178 8.37 -21.56 -20.18
CA ALA A 178 8.25 -22.78 -20.98
C ALA A 178 9.43 -23.73 -20.77
N PHE A 179 10.65 -23.20 -20.67
CA PHE A 179 11.86 -23.99 -20.44
C PHE A 179 11.91 -24.61 -19.03
N HIS A 180 11.44 -23.89 -18.01
CA HIS A 180 11.44 -24.33 -16.60
C HIS A 180 10.09 -24.89 -16.11
N GLN A 181 9.23 -25.39 -17.01
CA GLN A 181 7.85 -25.77 -16.70
C GLN A 181 7.74 -26.76 -15.52
N ALA A 182 8.57 -27.80 -15.47
CA ALA A 182 8.52 -28.80 -14.40
C ALA A 182 8.86 -28.21 -13.02
N ALA A 183 9.87 -27.35 -12.95
CA ALA A 183 10.24 -26.65 -11.72
C ALA A 183 9.16 -25.66 -11.30
N LEU A 184 8.56 -24.95 -12.26
CA LEU A 184 7.45 -24.04 -12.01
C LEU A 184 6.22 -24.76 -11.47
N GLN A 185 5.83 -25.90 -12.05
CA GLN A 185 4.69 -26.69 -11.56
C GLN A 185 4.87 -27.09 -10.09
N LYS A 186 6.08 -27.47 -9.69
CA LYS A 186 6.39 -27.76 -8.29
C LYS A 186 6.31 -26.51 -7.41
N ALA A 187 6.82 -25.37 -7.88
CA ALA A 187 6.72 -24.11 -7.14
C ALA A 187 5.28 -23.57 -7.04
N MET A 188 4.41 -23.88 -8.00
CA MET A 188 2.99 -23.49 -7.95
C MET A 188 2.20 -24.27 -6.88
N GLN A 189 2.71 -25.43 -6.43
CA GLN A 189 2.09 -26.18 -5.34
C GLN A 189 2.34 -25.56 -3.96
N SER A 190 3.39 -24.74 -3.81
CA SER A 190 3.61 -24.02 -2.56
C SER A 190 2.72 -22.78 -2.48
N GLY A 191 2.34 -22.37 -1.27
CA GLY A 191 1.66 -21.10 -1.06
C GLY A 191 2.61 -19.90 -1.12
N PRO A 192 2.10 -18.69 -0.86
CA PRO A 192 2.90 -17.52 -0.52
C PRO A 192 3.74 -17.73 0.75
N VAL A 193 4.88 -17.06 0.80
CA VAL A 193 5.80 -17.06 1.95
C VAL A 193 5.15 -16.32 3.13
N ARG A 194 5.22 -16.92 4.31
CA ARG A 194 4.61 -16.36 5.52
C ARG A 194 5.36 -15.13 6.01
N VAL A 195 4.63 -14.26 6.68
CA VAL A 195 5.21 -13.16 7.45
C VAL A 195 5.74 -13.71 8.77
N ARG A 196 7.02 -13.46 9.04
CA ARG A 196 7.68 -13.80 10.30
C ARG A 196 7.51 -12.71 11.34
N GLN A 197 7.62 -11.45 10.92
CA GLN A 197 7.56 -10.29 11.81
C GLN A 197 6.90 -9.11 11.10
N GLN A 198 6.17 -8.32 11.87
CA GLN A 198 5.57 -7.05 11.44
C GLN A 198 5.84 -5.97 12.50
N ALA A 199 6.04 -4.74 12.07
CA ALA A 199 6.25 -3.59 12.95
C ALA A 199 5.72 -2.30 12.30
N HIS A 200 5.38 -1.32 13.13
CA HIS A 200 5.07 0.04 12.68
C HIS A 200 6.19 0.99 13.10
N GLU A 201 6.89 1.57 12.12
CA GLU A 201 7.90 2.62 12.29
C GLU A 201 7.28 3.98 11.95
N GLY A 202 6.59 4.57 12.92
CA GLY A 202 5.83 5.81 12.72
C GLY A 202 4.70 5.61 11.71
N ALA A 203 4.78 6.28 10.56
CA ALA A 203 3.82 6.14 9.45
C ALA A 203 4.23 5.08 8.41
N THR A 204 5.21 4.24 8.72
CA THR A 204 5.68 3.16 7.83
C THR A 204 5.38 1.80 8.44
N TYR A 205 4.77 0.93 7.67
CA TYR A 205 4.63 -0.48 8.02
C TYR A 205 5.82 -1.27 7.51
N VAL A 206 6.47 -2.06 8.37
CA VAL A 206 7.62 -2.89 8.00
C VAL A 206 7.24 -4.34 8.20
N VAL A 207 7.41 -5.13 7.15
CA VAL A 207 7.13 -6.57 7.14
C VAL A 207 8.39 -7.35 6.79
N THR A 208 8.67 -8.38 7.58
CA THR A 208 9.77 -9.34 7.35
C THR A 208 9.17 -10.72 7.09
N TYR A 209 9.47 -11.28 5.93
CA TYR A 209 9.01 -12.60 5.49
C TYR A 209 9.95 -13.71 5.99
N GLU A 210 9.44 -14.94 6.05
CA GLU A 210 10.28 -16.13 6.21
C GLU A 210 11.33 -16.18 5.09
N GLY A 211 12.61 -16.33 5.45
CA GLY A 211 13.74 -16.17 4.52
C GLY A 211 14.47 -14.82 4.64
N GLY A 212 13.91 -13.85 5.36
CA GLY A 212 14.60 -12.61 5.75
C GLY A 212 14.38 -11.42 4.81
N SER A 213 13.56 -11.58 3.77
CA SER A 213 13.17 -10.49 2.87
C SER A 213 12.27 -9.48 3.59
N VAL A 214 12.46 -8.19 3.29
CA VAL A 214 11.84 -7.07 4.02
C VAL A 214 11.20 -6.09 3.04
N ALA A 215 9.99 -5.65 3.34
CA ALA A 215 9.31 -4.58 2.62
C ALA A 215 8.80 -3.49 3.58
N ARG A 216 8.92 -2.23 3.14
CA ARG A 216 8.34 -1.04 3.78
C ARG A 216 7.12 -0.61 2.99
N ILE A 217 6.02 -0.38 3.67
CA ILE A 217 4.71 -0.12 3.05
C ILE A 217 4.08 1.12 3.69
N GLN A 218 3.55 2.00 2.85
CA GLN A 218 2.82 3.20 3.25
C GLN A 218 1.61 3.41 2.34
N ARG A 219 0.54 3.97 2.92
CA ARG A 219 -0.59 4.54 2.19
C ARG A 219 -0.52 6.05 2.29
N MET A 220 -0.68 6.74 1.17
CA MET A 220 -0.81 8.20 1.12
C MET A 220 -2.20 8.56 0.62
N HIS A 221 -2.95 9.29 1.44
CA HIS A 221 -4.30 9.76 1.13
C HIS A 221 -4.31 11.28 1.11
N VAL A 222 -4.88 11.90 0.06
CA VAL A 222 -4.98 13.36 -0.03
C VAL A 222 -5.91 13.88 1.07
N THR A 223 -5.42 14.78 1.94
CA THR A 223 -6.29 15.46 2.89
C THR A 223 -7.00 16.62 2.18
N ARG A 224 -8.28 16.86 2.49
CA ARG A 224 -9.15 17.84 1.80
C ARG A 224 -8.65 19.30 1.80
N GLY A 225 -7.50 19.62 2.39
CA GLY A 225 -6.91 20.96 2.41
C GLY A 225 -6.56 21.51 1.03
N ASP A 226 -6.28 20.66 0.03
CA ASP A 226 -5.85 21.09 -1.31
C ASP A 226 -6.97 21.13 -2.36
N ARG A 227 -8.24 20.99 -1.95
CA ARG A 227 -9.38 20.98 -2.88
C ARG A 227 -9.92 22.37 -3.24
N GLN A 228 -9.21 23.45 -2.89
CA GLN A 228 -9.66 24.82 -3.18
C GLN A 228 -9.09 25.47 -4.45
N ASP A 229 -8.07 24.92 -5.10
CA ASP A 229 -7.50 25.54 -6.30
C ASP A 229 -7.52 24.62 -7.53
N GLN A 230 -8.70 24.19 -7.97
CA GLN A 230 -8.96 23.88 -9.39
C GLN A 230 -10.41 24.24 -9.73
N ARG A 231 -10.66 25.54 -9.94
CA ARG A 231 -11.72 26.04 -10.82
C ARG A 231 -11.11 26.48 -12.13
#